data_AF-A0A3M2M0Z4-F1
#
_entry.id   AF-A0A3M2M0Z4-F1
#
_cell.length_a   1.000
_cell.length_b   1.000
_cell.length_c   1.000
_cell.angle_alpha   90.00
_cell.angle_beta   90.00
_cell.angle_gamma   90.00
#
_symmetry.space_group_name_H-M   'P 1'
#
loop_
_entity.id
_entity.type
_entity.pdbx_description
1 polymer ?
#
loop_
_entity_poly.entity_id
_entity_poly.type
_entity_poly.pdbx_seq_one_letter_code
_entity_poly.pdbx_strand_id
1 'polypeptide(L)'
;MRHDGVKRLRHPDVGHLELTFQSLDLHVSDRAVHDLVVYTAEPGTASEDRLELLAIWAATRSRAAQHAHRSPGAGSPPPDA
;
A
#
# COMPACT_ATOMS: atom_id res chain seq x y z
N MET A 1 -7.10 25.19 -1.19
CA MET A 1 -7.47 24.38 -2.37
C MET A 1 -8.22 23.16 -1.84
N ARG A 2 -9.26 22.70 -2.54
CA ARG A 2 -9.86 21.39 -2.22
C ARG A 2 -8.96 20.33 -2.85
N HIS A 3 -8.41 19.42 -2.06
CA HIS A 3 -7.53 18.34 -2.53
C HIS A 3 -8.25 16.99 -2.47
N ASP A 4 -9.53 17.00 -2.83
CA ASP A 4 -10.40 15.82 -2.93
C ASP A 4 -10.95 15.65 -4.34
N GLY A 5 -11.20 14.40 -4.75
CA GLY A 5 -11.77 14.07 -6.06
C GLY A 5 -11.80 12.57 -6.35
N VAL A 6 -12.05 12.19 -7.60
CA VAL A 6 -12.14 10.78 -8.02
C VAL A 6 -11.00 10.44 -8.98
N LYS A 7 -10.31 9.35 -8.69
CA LYS A 7 -9.21 8.79 -9.48
C LYS A 7 -9.63 7.47 -10.11
N ARG A 8 -9.54 7.41 -11.43
CA ARG A 8 -9.85 6.21 -12.21
C ARG A 8 -8.56 5.54 -12.66
N LEU A 9 -8.39 4.28 -12.27
CA LEU A 9 -7.19 3.51 -12.49
C LEU A 9 -7.54 2.20 -13.21
N ARG A 10 -6.60 1.68 -13.99
CA ARG A 10 -6.70 0.34 -14.56
C ARG A 10 -5.57 -0.50 -13.97
N HIS A 11 -5.92 -1.36 -13.01
CA HIS A 11 -4.99 -2.32 -12.43
C HIS A 11 -4.93 -3.57 -13.34
N PRO A 12 -3.74 -4.13 -13.60
CA PRO A 12 -3.59 -5.28 -14.50
C PRO A 12 -4.41 -6.50 -14.03
N ASP A 13 -4.43 -6.75 -12.72
CA ASP A 13 -5.05 -7.97 -12.18
C ASP A 13 -6.54 -7.85 -11.83
N VAL A 14 -7.01 -6.66 -11.38
CA VAL A 14 -8.41 -6.45 -10.95
C VAL A 14 -9.22 -5.55 -11.88
N GLY A 15 -8.59 -5.03 -12.93
CA GLY A 15 -9.25 -4.17 -13.92
C GLY A 15 -9.48 -2.75 -13.42
N HIS A 16 -10.65 -2.20 -13.73
CA HIS A 16 -10.96 -0.78 -13.45
C HIS A 16 -11.25 -0.56 -11.96
N LEU A 17 -10.65 0.50 -11.41
CA LEU A 17 -10.88 0.98 -10.06
C LEU A 17 -11.25 2.45 -10.11
N GLU A 18 -12.30 2.80 -9.39
CA GLU A 18 -12.70 4.17 -9.13
C GLU A 18 -12.51 4.43 -7.65
N LEU A 19 -11.59 5.35 -7.32
CA LEU A 19 -11.20 5.65 -5.95
C LEU A 19 -11.39 7.13 -5.68
N THR A 20 -12.10 7.47 -4.62
CA THR A 20 -12.10 8.80 -4.05
C THR A 20 -10.72 9.05 -3.43
N PHE A 21 -10.12 10.19 -3.71
CA PHE A 21 -8.87 10.61 -3.08
C PHE A 21 -9.08 11.84 -2.22
N GLN A 22 -8.32 11.93 -1.14
CA GLN A 22 -8.29 13.09 -0.25
C GLN A 22 -6.84 13.34 0.18
N SER A 23 -6.37 14.57 0.04
CA SER A 23 -5.03 14.97 0.49
C SER A 23 -5.14 15.77 1.80
N LEU A 24 -4.26 15.49 2.74
CA LEU A 24 -4.24 16.07 4.07
C LEU A 24 -2.82 16.55 4.39
N ASP A 25 -2.69 17.83 4.68
CA ASP A 25 -1.46 18.40 5.22
C ASP A 25 -1.33 18.03 6.70
N LEU A 26 -0.39 17.13 7.00
CA LEU A 26 -0.04 16.71 8.36
C LEU A 26 1.12 17.56 8.87
N HIS A 27 0.81 18.45 9.82
CA HIS A 27 1.82 19.22 10.55
C HIS A 27 2.44 18.34 11.64
N VAL A 28 3.61 17.77 11.37
CA VAL A 28 4.29 16.87 12.32
C VAL A 28 5.24 17.64 13.25
N SER A 29 5.72 18.81 12.82
CA SER A 29 6.44 19.76 13.67
C SER A 29 6.41 21.16 13.06
N ASP A 30 6.86 22.16 13.81
CA ASP A 30 6.94 23.57 13.38
C ASP A 30 7.80 23.80 12.10
N ARG A 31 8.61 22.81 11.69
CA ARG A 31 9.43 22.88 10.47
C ARG A 31 9.08 21.84 9.40
N ALA A 32 8.14 20.93 9.65
CA ALA A 32 7.86 19.84 8.73
C ALA A 32 6.35 19.63 8.51
N VAL A 33 5.96 19.71 7.24
CA VAL A 33 4.63 19.35 6.74
C VAL A 33 4.78 18.08 5.91
N HIS A 34 3.96 17.07 6.18
CA HIS A 34 3.83 15.88 5.35
C HIS A 34 2.50 15.93 4.61
N ASP A 35 2.50 15.58 3.33
CA ASP A 35 1.26 15.40 2.57
C ASP A 35 0.84 13.93 2.65
N LEU A 36 -0.37 13.67 3.16
CA LEU A 36 -0.98 12.35 3.20
C LEU A 36 -2.12 12.31 2.18
N VAL A 37 -1.99 11.46 1.17
CA VAL A 37 -3.07 11.19 0.22
C VAL A 37 -3.72 9.85 0.53
N VAL A 38 -4.99 9.89 0.91
CA VAL A 38 -5.84 8.73 1.17
C VAL A 38 -6.63 8.40 -0.08
N TYR A 39 -6.69 7.12 -0.47
CA TYR A 39 -7.53 6.62 -1.56
C TYR A 39 -8.55 5.62 -0.99
N THR A 40 -9.83 5.83 -1.25
CA THR A 40 -10.93 4.97 -0.79
C THR A 40 -11.81 4.56 -1.95
N ALA A 41 -12.35 3.35 -1.93
CA ALA A 41 -13.44 2.96 -2.81
C ALA A 41 -14.78 3.29 -2.14
N GLU A 42 -15.79 3.62 -2.95
CA GLU A 42 -17.15 3.82 -2.45
C GLU A 42 -17.75 2.47 -1.99
N PRO A 43 -18.37 2.39 -0.79
CA PRO A 43 -18.96 1.15 -0.28
C PRO A 43 -20.10 0.62 -1.17
N GLY A 44 -20.20 -0.70 -1.27
CA GLY A 44 -21.18 -1.41 -2.12
C GLY A 44 -20.88 -1.32 -3.61
N THR A 45 -19.73 -0.80 -4.02
CA THR A 45 -19.33 -0.74 -5.43
C THR A 45 -18.36 -1.86 -5.78
N ALA A 46 -18.31 -2.23 -7.06
CA ALA A 46 -17.32 -3.20 -7.53
C ALA A 46 -15.86 -2.72 -7.35
N SER A 47 -15.63 -1.42 -7.12
CA SER A 47 -14.30 -0.90 -6.77
C SER A 47 -13.91 -1.28 -5.34
N GLU A 48 -14.86 -1.41 -4.41
CA GLU A 48 -14.63 -1.88 -3.04
C GLU A 48 -14.13 -3.33 -3.05
N ASP A 49 -14.87 -4.23 -3.69
CA ASP A 49 -14.49 -5.65 -3.80
C ASP A 49 -13.09 -5.83 -4.41
N ARG A 50 -12.79 -5.05 -5.46
CA ARG A 50 -11.48 -5.08 -6.13
C ARG A 50 -10.38 -4.52 -5.25
N LEU A 51 -10.64 -3.45 -4.50
CA LEU A 51 -9.69 -2.85 -3.58
C LEU A 51 -9.39 -3.81 -2.41
N GLU A 52 -10.40 -4.50 -1.89
CA GLU A 52 -10.25 -5.54 -0.88
C GLU A 52 -9.39 -6.70 -1.39
N LEU A 53 -9.66 -7.17 -2.62
CA LEU A 53 -8.85 -8.23 -3.24
C LEU A 53 -7.37 -7.82 -3.38
N LEU A 54 -7.10 -6.57 -3.78
CA LEU A 54 -5.74 -6.03 -3.83
C LEU A 54 -5.10 -5.96 -2.44
N ALA A 55 -5.86 -5.59 -1.40
CA ALA A 55 -5.37 -5.54 -0.03
C ALA A 55 -4.92 -6.93 0.46
N ILE A 56 -5.71 -7.97 0.17
CA ILE A 56 -5.37 -9.37 0.51
C ILE A 56 -4.07 -9.80 -0.19
N TRP A 57 -3.92 -9.50 -1.48
CA TRP A 57 -2.68 -9.82 -2.21
C TRP A 57 -1.47 -9.05 -1.70
N ALA A 58 -1.63 -7.76 -1.39
CA ALA A 58 -0.57 -6.95 -0.80
C ALA A 58 -0.13 -7.48 0.57
N ALA A 59 -1.07 -7.88 1.41
CA ALA A 59 -0.79 -8.50 2.71
C ALA A 59 -0.02 -9.82 2.54
N THR A 60 -0.42 -10.66 1.58
CA THR A 60 0.25 -11.93 1.27
C THR A 60 1.70 -11.71 0.81
N ARG A 61 1.92 -10.77 -0.11
CA ARG A 61 3.28 -10.40 -0.58
C ARG A 61 4.13 -9.82 0.54
N SER A 62 3.56 -8.94 1.37
CA SER A 62 4.26 -8.34 2.52
C SER A 62 4.70 -9.39 3.52
N ARG A 63 3.88 -10.41 3.79
CA ARG A 63 4.24 -11.53 4.67
C ARG A 63 5.37 -12.37 4.08
N ALA A 64 5.33 -12.66 2.77
CA ALA A 64 6.42 -13.37 2.10
C ALA A 64 7.75 -12.61 2.17
N ALA A 65 7.72 -11.28 1.95
CA ALA A 65 8.90 -10.42 2.06
C ALA A 65 9.47 -10.38 3.49
N GLN A 66 8.61 -10.32 4.52
CA GLN A 66 9.02 -10.39 5.92
C GLN A 66 9.68 -11.73 6.27
N HIS A 67 9.15 -12.85 5.76
CA HIS A 67 9.77 -14.16 5.94
C HIS A 67 11.17 -14.23 5.33
N ALA A 68 11.35 -13.71 4.12
CA ALA A 68 12.65 -13.66 3.45
C ALA A 68 13.66 -12.79 4.23
N HIS A 69 13.23 -11.64 4.76
CA HIS A 69 14.09 -10.78 5.59
C HIS A 69 14.47 -11.43 6.93
N ARG A 70 13.55 -12.23 7.52
CA ARG A 70 13.80 -12.98 8.75
C ARG A 70 14.65 -14.23 8.56
N SER A 71 15.13 -14.52 7.35
CA SER A 71 16.15 -15.54 7.12
C SER A 71 17.55 -14.94 6.94
N PRO A 72 18.16 -14.28 7.95
CA PRO A 72 19.59 -14.04 7.94
C PRO A 72 20.31 -15.33 8.37
N GLY A 73 21.06 -15.94 7.45
CA GLY A 73 22.13 -16.88 7.79
C GLY A 73 21.76 -18.36 7.88
N ALA A 74 21.61 -19.01 6.73
CA ALA A 74 22.07 -20.39 6.57
C ALA A 74 23.31 -20.35 5.66
N GLY A 75 24.50 -20.36 6.26
CA GLY A 75 25.76 -20.57 5.53
C GLY A 75 26.85 -19.53 5.74
N SER A 76 27.36 -19.39 6.96
CA SER A 76 28.81 -19.21 7.12
C SER A 76 29.37 -20.58 7.52
N PRO A 77 30.18 -21.25 6.67
CA PRO A 77 30.90 -22.43 7.12
C PRO A 77 31.88 -22.02 8.24
N PRO A 78 32.14 -22.89 9.23
CA PRO A 78 33.10 -22.59 10.28
C PRO A 78 34.50 -22.33 9.66
N PRO A 79 35.22 -21.29 10.08
CA PRO A 79 36.63 -21.16 9.75
C PRO A 79 37.40 -22.17 10.59
N ASP A 80 37.66 -23.35 10.02
CA ASP A 80 38.66 -24.29 10.52
C ASP A 80 39.72 -24.45 9.41
N ALA A 81 40.83 -23.74 9.57
CA ALA A 81 42.13 -23.94 8.92
C ALA A 81 43.21 -23.14 9.66
#